data_AF-A0A2D0N7P7-F1
#
_entry.id   AF-A0A2D0N7P7-F1
#
_cell.length_a   1.000
_cell.length_b   1.000
_cell.length_c   1.000
_cell.angle_alpha   90.00
_cell.angle_beta   90.00
_cell.angle_gamma   90.00
#
_symmetry.space_group_name_H-M   'P 1'
#
loop_
_entity.id
_entity.type
_entity.pdbx_description
1 polymer ?
#
loop_
_entity_poly.entity_id
_entity_poly.type
_entity_poly.pdbx_seq_one_letter_code
_entity_poly.pdbx_strand_id
1 'polypeptide(L)'
;MHFTSRKLLLCIGLAFTVLIPLGAQDWASDFSAIDQRARKSPRQLESNLPELTAYLCEGTTGELEKIRAIYVWITTHIGYDWKAIEQDKRINHFIRDILERKVALCFGYAQLFKKMCDEAGITGEIVNGYAKGTTITELPIEEPNHSWNAVRIKDEWYLLDATWGSSTLSKQNDFVQITNDDYFLIRPDQFVRTHLPGNPMWQLLSRPVSAREFMGSDALPDPAIDTSFMFRDTIERYFSLSLPRRKLYNQEMTYHFYPTRENSEQLGHALIDYAGTLSDTLEGVDPDSGWQTMAVLQEEIIRHCHRARSLVSLYPWQQELFVGALINQAVLLYNHQEEEDTDIITTDDLIVGLLEEAQDILANGPDSYFNRMARQQCTSYLAVIKENAR
;
A
#
# COMPACT_ATOMS: atom_id res chain seq x y z
N MET A 1 40.26 6.12 68.26
CA MET A 1 40.37 6.67 66.89
C MET A 1 39.70 5.68 65.94
N HIS A 2 38.91 6.20 65.00
CA HIS A 2 38.16 5.51 63.94
C HIS A 2 36.82 4.82 64.27
N PHE A 3 35.78 5.65 64.15
CA PHE A 3 34.46 5.31 63.62
C PHE A 3 34.58 4.78 62.18
N THR A 4 33.88 3.70 61.85
CA THR A 4 33.33 3.48 60.49
C THR A 4 31.95 2.83 60.59
N SER A 5 30.95 3.63 60.25
CA SER A 5 29.53 3.28 60.08
C SER A 5 29.35 2.37 58.86
N ARG A 6 28.71 1.22 59.05
CA ARG A 6 28.12 0.43 57.94
C ARG A 6 26.70 0.93 57.70
N LYS A 7 26.49 1.64 56.60
CA LYS A 7 25.16 2.02 56.12
C LYS A 7 24.47 0.79 55.53
N LEU A 8 23.31 0.46 56.08
CA LEU A 8 22.34 -0.50 55.55
C LEU A 8 21.60 0.20 54.40
N LEU A 9 21.78 -0.24 53.15
CA LEU A 9 20.93 0.20 52.04
C LEU A 9 19.67 -0.67 52.01
N LEU A 10 18.55 -0.06 52.35
CA LEU A 10 17.21 -0.61 52.17
C LEU A 10 16.76 -0.28 50.74
N CYS A 11 16.78 -1.25 49.82
CA CYS A 11 16.22 -1.09 48.48
C CYS A 11 14.69 -1.17 48.58
N ILE A 12 14.02 0.00 48.57
CA ILE A 12 12.57 0.08 48.42
C ILE A 12 12.26 -0.12 46.93
N GLY A 13 11.76 -1.32 46.58
CA GLY A 13 11.20 -1.58 45.27
C GLY A 13 9.87 -0.85 45.11
N LEU A 14 9.87 0.24 44.33
CA LEU A 14 8.66 0.87 43.83
C LEU A 14 8.07 -0.04 42.74
N ALA A 15 7.06 -0.84 43.10
CA ALA A 15 6.22 -1.53 42.14
C ALA A 15 5.36 -0.48 41.42
N PHE A 16 5.78 -0.05 40.23
CA PHE A 16 4.92 0.65 39.29
C PHE A 16 3.94 -0.37 38.70
N THR A 17 2.79 -0.55 39.34
CA THR A 17 1.64 -1.16 38.68
C THR A 17 1.09 -0.14 37.69
N VAL A 18 1.53 -0.23 36.44
CA VAL A 18 0.87 0.47 35.33
C VAL A 18 -0.49 -0.20 35.14
N LEU A 19 -1.52 0.38 35.73
CA LEU A 19 -2.91 0.11 35.38
C LEU A 19 -3.12 0.63 33.95
N ILE A 20 -3.05 -0.26 32.96
CA ILE A 20 -3.46 0.06 31.59
C ILE A 20 -4.99 0.04 31.58
N PRO A 21 -5.68 1.16 31.28
CA PRO A 21 -7.12 1.13 31.13
C PRO A 21 -7.48 0.25 29.94
N LEU A 22 -8.36 -0.71 30.20
CA LEU A 22 -9.10 -1.46 29.20
C LEU A 22 -10.23 -0.57 28.68
N GLY A 23 -10.15 -0.19 27.40
CA GLY A 23 -11.14 0.67 26.74
C GLY A 23 -10.49 1.47 25.62
N ALA A 24 -11.30 1.98 24.69
CA ALA A 24 -10.89 2.84 23.60
C ALA A 24 -9.96 3.98 24.07
N GLN A 25 -9.18 4.54 23.16
CA GLN A 25 -8.33 5.69 23.48
C GLN A 25 -9.25 6.83 23.93
N ASP A 26 -9.26 7.14 25.24
CA ASP A 26 -10.18 8.12 25.87
C ASP A 26 -9.95 9.51 25.28
N TRP A 27 -10.64 9.81 24.18
CA TRP A 27 -10.82 11.16 23.69
C TRP A 27 -11.83 11.84 24.63
N ALA A 28 -11.38 12.75 25.48
CA ALA A 28 -12.28 13.55 26.31
C ALA A 28 -12.94 14.67 25.48
N SER A 29 -13.63 14.32 24.41
CA SER A 29 -14.27 15.26 23.47
C SER A 29 -15.76 14.96 23.34
N ASP A 30 -16.60 15.95 23.64
CA ASP A 30 -18.04 15.87 23.34
C ASP A 30 -18.24 16.13 21.84
N PHE A 31 -18.50 15.06 21.08
CA PHE A 31 -18.76 15.13 19.65
C PHE A 31 -20.24 15.37 19.31
N SER A 32 -21.14 15.56 20.28
CA SER A 32 -22.59 15.58 20.04
C SER A 32 -23.04 16.58 18.96
N ALA A 33 -22.49 17.80 18.96
CA ALA A 33 -22.79 18.82 17.96
C ALA A 33 -22.28 18.44 16.56
N ILE A 34 -21.06 17.89 16.49
CA ILE A 34 -20.42 17.43 15.24
C ILE A 34 -21.21 16.26 14.65
N ASP A 35 -21.52 15.26 15.47
CA ASP A 35 -22.32 14.10 15.09
C ASP A 35 -23.70 14.52 14.60
N GLN A 36 -24.36 15.46 15.29
CA GLN A 36 -25.66 15.96 14.89
C GLN A 36 -25.60 16.68 13.55
N ARG A 37 -24.56 17.49 13.32
CA ARG A 37 -24.34 18.18 12.05
C ARG A 37 -24.11 17.19 10.91
N ALA A 38 -23.24 16.20 11.12
CA ALA A 38 -22.98 15.15 10.14
C ALA A 38 -24.25 14.37 9.79
N ARG A 39 -25.04 13.95 10.78
CA ARG A 39 -26.32 13.23 10.59
C ARG A 39 -27.41 14.05 9.89
N LYS A 40 -27.31 15.38 9.91
CA LYS A 40 -28.32 16.31 9.36
C LYS A 40 -27.82 17.05 8.12
N SER A 41 -26.83 16.50 7.41
CA SER A 41 -26.30 17.14 6.20
C SER A 41 -27.42 17.44 5.19
N PRO A 42 -27.43 18.63 4.54
CA PRO A 42 -28.41 18.94 3.52
C PRO A 42 -28.26 18.03 2.29
N ARG A 43 -29.36 17.41 1.85
CA ARG A 43 -29.37 16.50 0.69
C ARG A 43 -28.79 17.11 -0.59
N GLN A 44 -28.86 18.43 -0.76
CA GLN A 44 -28.33 19.13 -1.92
C GLN A 44 -26.80 19.08 -1.99
N LEU A 45 -26.12 19.00 -0.85
CA LEU A 45 -24.65 18.94 -0.76
C LEU A 45 -24.14 17.52 -0.95
N GLU A 46 -24.99 16.53 -0.66
CA GLU A 46 -24.61 15.12 -0.55
C GLU A 46 -24.11 14.46 -1.85
N SER A 47 -24.25 15.12 -3.00
CA SER A 47 -23.71 14.70 -4.30
C SER A 47 -22.47 15.48 -4.73
N ASN A 48 -22.05 16.49 -3.97
CA ASN A 48 -20.90 17.35 -4.21
C ASN A 48 -19.86 17.17 -3.11
N LEU A 49 -18.83 16.35 -3.38
CA LEU A 49 -17.85 15.94 -2.36
C LEU A 49 -17.12 17.13 -1.69
N PRO A 50 -16.57 18.12 -2.42
CA PRO A 50 -15.95 19.29 -1.79
C PRO A 50 -16.91 20.08 -0.90
N GLU A 51 -18.12 20.40 -1.38
CA GLU A 51 -19.09 21.20 -0.62
C GLU A 51 -19.60 20.45 0.61
N LEU A 52 -19.87 19.16 0.48
CA LEU A 52 -20.22 18.30 1.59
C LEU A 52 -19.11 18.27 2.65
N THR A 53 -17.86 18.06 2.23
CA THR A 53 -16.74 18.00 3.17
C THR A 53 -16.53 19.34 3.88
N ALA A 54 -16.61 20.45 3.14
CA ALA A 54 -16.55 21.79 3.71
C ALA A 54 -17.68 22.04 4.72
N TYR A 55 -18.91 21.62 4.41
CA TYR A 55 -20.03 21.66 5.33
C TYR A 55 -19.74 20.84 6.59
N LEU A 56 -19.28 19.59 6.47
CA LEU A 56 -19.00 18.72 7.61
C LEU A 56 -17.92 19.30 8.53
N CYS A 57 -16.90 19.94 7.96
CA CYS A 57 -15.76 20.50 8.69
C CYS A 57 -16.01 21.92 9.23
N GLU A 58 -17.09 22.60 8.85
CA GLU A 58 -17.39 23.95 9.31
C GLU A 58 -17.58 23.98 10.84
N GLY A 59 -16.87 24.90 11.51
CA GLY A 59 -16.94 25.06 12.97
C GLY A 59 -16.10 24.06 13.76
N THR A 60 -15.39 23.14 13.11
CA THR A 60 -14.42 22.25 13.76
C THR A 60 -13.14 22.98 14.14
N THR A 61 -12.51 22.57 15.24
CA THR A 61 -11.31 23.20 15.82
C THR A 61 -10.00 22.47 15.50
N GLY A 62 -10.07 21.25 14.97
CA GLY A 62 -8.88 20.46 14.65
C GLY A 62 -9.18 19.17 13.86
N GLU A 63 -8.12 18.42 13.56
CA GLU A 63 -8.18 17.20 12.74
C GLU A 63 -9.11 16.14 13.33
N LEU A 64 -9.07 15.93 14.66
CA LEU A 64 -9.92 14.95 15.34
C LEU A 64 -11.42 15.18 15.08
N GLU A 65 -11.88 16.42 15.21
CA GLU A 65 -13.29 16.78 14.99
C GLU A 65 -13.70 16.65 13.52
N LYS A 66 -12.81 17.02 12.59
CA LYS A 66 -13.03 16.82 11.15
C LYS A 66 -13.14 15.34 10.79
N ILE A 67 -12.21 14.52 11.28
CA ILE A 67 -12.22 13.06 11.09
C ILE A 67 -13.51 12.48 11.67
N ARG A 68 -13.93 12.93 12.86
CA ARG A 68 -15.21 12.52 13.46
C ARG A 68 -16.40 12.87 12.56
N ALA A 69 -16.47 14.10 12.05
CA ALA A 69 -17.56 14.55 11.19
C ALA A 69 -17.66 13.68 9.92
N ILE A 70 -16.53 13.40 9.28
CA ILE A 70 -16.42 12.54 8.08
C ILE A 70 -16.83 11.10 8.43
N TYR A 71 -16.28 10.54 9.49
CA TYR A 71 -16.56 9.17 9.94
C TYR A 71 -18.06 8.97 10.20
N VAL A 72 -18.66 9.88 10.97
CA VAL A 72 -20.08 9.83 11.30
C VAL A 72 -20.93 9.99 10.05
N TRP A 73 -20.60 10.93 9.16
CA TRP A 73 -21.37 11.08 7.93
C TRP A 73 -21.35 9.79 7.10
N ILE A 74 -20.18 9.18 6.89
CA ILE A 74 -20.06 7.95 6.09
C ILE A 74 -20.81 6.78 6.74
N THR A 75 -20.57 6.53 8.04
CA THR A 75 -21.22 5.43 8.77
C THR A 75 -22.74 5.60 8.88
N THR A 76 -23.23 6.85 8.73
CA THR A 76 -24.67 7.15 8.79
C THR A 76 -25.35 7.19 7.42
N HIS A 77 -24.64 7.55 6.35
CA HIS A 77 -25.25 7.81 5.03
C HIS A 77 -24.92 6.77 3.98
N ILE A 78 -23.91 5.92 4.20
CA ILE A 78 -23.50 4.88 3.25
C ILE A 78 -23.89 3.52 3.83
N GLY A 79 -24.60 2.72 3.02
CA GLY A 79 -24.95 1.34 3.29
C GLY A 79 -24.00 0.35 2.64
N TYR A 80 -23.92 -0.87 3.17
CA TYR A 80 -23.11 -1.92 2.57
C TYR A 80 -23.80 -2.51 1.33
N ASP A 81 -23.06 -2.62 0.22
CA ASP A 81 -23.59 -3.13 -1.05
C ASP A 81 -23.60 -4.68 -1.09
N TRP A 82 -24.51 -5.29 -0.33
CA TRP A 82 -24.70 -6.74 -0.30
C TRP A 82 -25.03 -7.33 -1.67
N LYS A 83 -25.73 -6.57 -2.52
CA LYS A 83 -26.10 -7.01 -3.88
C LYS A 83 -24.87 -7.14 -4.77
N ALA A 84 -23.90 -6.24 -4.64
CA ALA A 84 -22.65 -6.33 -5.38
C ALA A 84 -21.87 -7.63 -5.05
N ILE A 85 -21.91 -8.09 -3.78
CA ILE A 85 -21.33 -9.38 -3.39
C ILE A 85 -22.15 -10.55 -3.95
N GLU A 86 -23.47 -10.54 -3.76
CA GLU A 86 -24.34 -11.64 -4.21
C GLU A 86 -24.32 -11.86 -5.72
N GLN A 87 -24.15 -10.79 -6.50
CA GLN A 87 -24.17 -10.82 -7.96
C GLN A 87 -22.77 -10.82 -8.59
N ASP A 88 -21.72 -10.77 -7.77
CA ASP A 88 -20.33 -10.53 -8.19
C ASP A 88 -20.22 -9.39 -9.23
N LYS A 89 -20.92 -8.29 -8.94
CA LYS A 89 -21.07 -7.18 -9.88
C LYS A 89 -20.82 -5.85 -9.20
N ARG A 90 -19.64 -5.28 -9.47
CA ARG A 90 -19.28 -3.94 -9.04
C ARG A 90 -19.94 -2.90 -9.95
N ILE A 91 -20.57 -1.93 -9.30
CA ILE A 91 -21.40 -0.90 -9.94
C ILE A 91 -21.02 0.52 -9.51
N ASN A 92 -20.09 0.64 -8.56
CA ASN A 92 -19.41 1.88 -8.25
C ASN A 92 -18.03 1.86 -8.92
N HIS A 93 -17.83 2.74 -9.90
CA HIS A 93 -16.57 2.96 -10.59
C HIS A 93 -15.88 4.24 -10.09
N PHE A 94 -16.65 5.21 -9.58
CA PHE A 94 -16.17 6.49 -9.10
C PHE A 94 -16.79 6.87 -7.74
N ILE A 95 -16.18 7.84 -7.03
CA ILE A 95 -16.71 8.39 -5.77
C ILE A 95 -18.14 8.94 -5.94
N ARG A 96 -18.42 9.56 -7.10
CA ARG A 96 -19.75 10.06 -7.45
C ARG A 96 -20.82 8.96 -7.34
N ASP A 97 -20.52 7.75 -7.81
CA ASP A 97 -21.46 6.64 -7.79
C ASP A 97 -21.82 6.29 -6.34
N ILE A 98 -20.84 6.30 -5.42
CA ILE A 98 -21.07 6.07 -3.99
C ILE A 98 -21.96 7.16 -3.40
N LEU A 99 -21.70 8.43 -3.72
CA LEU A 99 -22.48 9.57 -3.23
C LEU A 99 -23.92 9.58 -3.74
N GLU A 100 -24.14 9.17 -4.99
CA GLU A 100 -25.47 9.12 -5.60
C GLU A 100 -26.27 7.91 -5.12
N ARG A 101 -25.63 6.73 -5.02
CA ARG A 101 -26.29 5.46 -4.70
C ARG A 101 -26.38 5.19 -3.21
N LYS A 102 -25.55 5.87 -2.40
CA LYS A 102 -25.46 5.70 -0.94
C LYS A 102 -25.14 4.28 -0.50
N VAL A 103 -24.44 3.52 -1.33
CA VAL A 103 -23.97 2.17 -1.02
C VAL A 103 -22.56 1.92 -1.54
N ALA A 104 -21.77 1.12 -0.83
CA ALA A 104 -20.42 0.73 -1.25
C ALA A 104 -19.97 -0.61 -0.63
N LEU A 105 -18.90 -1.19 -1.20
CA LEU A 105 -18.10 -2.22 -0.54
C LEU A 105 -16.98 -1.58 0.29
N CYS A 106 -16.28 -2.36 1.11
CA CYS A 106 -15.24 -1.88 2.03
C CYS A 106 -14.22 -0.93 1.39
N PHE A 107 -13.71 -1.28 0.21
CA PHE A 107 -12.80 -0.40 -0.53
C PHE A 107 -13.43 0.95 -0.91
N GLY A 108 -14.72 0.98 -1.25
CA GLY A 108 -15.44 2.22 -1.54
C GLY A 108 -15.64 3.10 -0.30
N TYR A 109 -15.90 2.52 0.88
CA TYR A 109 -15.90 3.25 2.14
C TYR A 109 -14.53 3.88 2.40
N ALA A 110 -13.46 3.09 2.30
CA ALA A 110 -12.11 3.54 2.57
C ALA A 110 -11.65 4.64 1.58
N GLN A 111 -12.03 4.51 0.30
CA GLN A 111 -11.78 5.53 -0.72
C GLN A 111 -12.53 6.83 -0.45
N LEU A 112 -13.82 6.74 -0.13
CA LEU A 112 -14.64 7.92 0.17
C LEU A 112 -14.10 8.67 1.39
N PHE A 113 -13.78 7.94 2.46
CA PHE A 113 -13.19 8.51 3.68
C PHE A 113 -11.86 9.20 3.38
N LYS A 114 -10.95 8.53 2.65
CA LYS A 114 -9.67 9.12 2.22
C LYS A 114 -9.85 10.39 1.39
N LYS A 115 -10.81 10.38 0.45
CA LYS A 115 -11.07 11.56 -0.39
C LYS A 115 -11.65 12.73 0.39
N MET A 116 -12.55 12.48 1.35
CA MET A 116 -13.00 13.54 2.26
C MET A 116 -11.86 14.05 3.16
N CYS A 117 -10.95 13.19 3.60
CA CYS A 117 -9.74 13.64 4.32
C CYS A 117 -8.88 14.56 3.45
N ASP A 118 -8.66 14.21 2.18
CA ASP A 118 -7.89 15.03 1.24
C ASP A 118 -8.51 16.42 1.07
N GLU A 119 -9.84 16.50 0.85
CA GLU A 119 -10.58 17.77 0.78
C GLU A 119 -10.51 18.59 2.08
N ALA A 120 -10.41 17.91 3.23
CA ALA A 120 -10.33 18.54 4.55
C ALA A 120 -8.90 18.92 4.98
N GLY A 121 -7.89 18.61 4.17
CA GLY A 121 -6.46 18.79 4.47
C GLY A 121 -5.91 17.83 5.52
N ILE A 122 -6.54 16.68 5.71
CA ILE A 122 -6.13 15.63 6.66
C ILE A 122 -5.30 14.59 5.93
N THR A 123 -4.13 14.27 6.49
CA THR A 123 -3.33 13.16 5.97
C THR A 123 -3.96 11.84 6.40
N GLY A 124 -4.33 11.02 5.42
CA GLY A 124 -4.79 9.64 5.65
C GLY A 124 -4.32 8.71 4.55
N GLU A 125 -4.42 7.41 4.77
CA GLU A 125 -4.05 6.35 3.84
C GLU A 125 -5.13 5.28 3.81
N ILE A 126 -5.26 4.60 2.67
CA ILE A 126 -6.07 3.38 2.56
C ILE A 126 -5.17 2.21 2.93
N VAL A 127 -5.59 1.42 3.90
CA VAL A 127 -4.89 0.21 4.33
C VAL A 127 -5.68 -0.98 3.81
N ASN A 128 -5.02 -1.79 2.96
CA ASN A 128 -5.55 -3.07 2.52
C ASN A 128 -4.97 -4.18 3.40
N GLY A 129 -5.79 -5.18 3.70
CA GLY A 129 -5.35 -6.31 4.49
C GLY A 129 -6.42 -7.38 4.64
N TYR A 130 -6.29 -8.14 5.71
CA TYR A 130 -7.07 -9.33 5.99
C TYR A 130 -8.00 -9.06 7.16
N ALA A 131 -9.28 -9.35 7.00
CA ALA A 131 -10.26 -9.28 8.07
C ALA A 131 -10.90 -10.64 8.33
N LYS A 132 -11.00 -11.01 9.62
CA LYS A 132 -11.61 -12.27 10.10
C LYS A 132 -12.71 -12.01 11.14
N GLY A 133 -13.57 -12.99 11.35
CA GLY A 133 -14.67 -12.90 12.32
C GLY A 133 -16.00 -12.46 11.73
N THR A 134 -16.09 -12.36 10.40
CA THR A 134 -17.38 -12.27 9.69
C THR A 134 -17.87 -13.67 9.32
N THR A 135 -19.18 -13.84 9.11
CA THR A 135 -19.78 -15.14 8.75
C THR A 135 -19.39 -15.66 7.36
N ILE A 136 -18.71 -14.84 6.55
CA ILE A 136 -18.31 -15.15 5.18
C ILE A 136 -16.81 -15.36 5.02
N THR A 137 -16.01 -15.23 6.09
CA THR A 137 -14.56 -15.40 6.02
C THR A 137 -14.15 -16.83 6.35
N GLU A 138 -13.53 -17.51 5.39
CA GLU A 138 -12.85 -18.79 5.60
C GLU A 138 -11.36 -18.57 5.89
N LEU A 139 -10.77 -19.44 6.71
CA LEU A 139 -9.35 -19.40 7.07
C LEU A 139 -8.60 -20.60 6.46
N PRO A 140 -7.33 -20.45 6.05
CA PRO A 140 -6.56 -19.20 6.02
C PRO A 140 -7.04 -18.26 4.90
N ILE A 141 -6.92 -16.95 5.12
CA ILE A 141 -7.20 -15.97 4.07
C ILE A 141 -5.92 -15.81 3.24
N GLU A 142 -5.99 -16.09 1.94
CA GLU A 142 -4.82 -16.02 1.05
C GLU A 142 -4.68 -14.63 0.38
N GLU A 143 -5.80 -13.94 0.19
CA GLU A 143 -5.88 -12.60 -0.41
C GLU A 143 -6.36 -11.53 0.59
N PRO A 144 -5.83 -10.29 0.52
CA PRO A 144 -6.41 -9.17 1.25
C PRO A 144 -7.90 -8.99 0.89
N ASN A 145 -8.79 -9.27 1.83
CA ASN A 145 -10.24 -9.29 1.63
C ASN A 145 -10.95 -8.04 2.16
N HIS A 146 -10.21 -7.09 2.75
CA HIS A 146 -10.81 -5.91 3.39
C HIS A 146 -9.92 -4.67 3.29
N SER A 147 -10.56 -3.51 3.39
CA SER A 147 -9.90 -2.19 3.29
C SER A 147 -10.48 -1.23 4.30
N TRP A 148 -9.61 -0.45 4.95
CA TRP A 148 -9.96 0.56 5.95
C TRP A 148 -8.98 1.74 5.86
N ASN A 149 -8.97 2.65 6.85
CA ASN A 149 -8.10 3.83 6.83
C ASN A 149 -7.16 3.92 8.02
N ALA A 150 -5.98 4.47 7.76
CA ALA A 150 -5.12 5.08 8.76
C ALA A 150 -5.16 6.60 8.59
N VAL A 151 -5.26 7.35 9.67
CA VAL A 151 -5.27 8.82 9.66
C VAL A 151 -4.21 9.37 10.59
N ARG A 152 -3.61 10.49 10.21
CA ARG A 152 -2.66 11.20 11.06
C ARG A 152 -3.37 12.35 11.76
N ILE A 153 -3.24 12.41 13.09
CA ILE A 153 -3.68 13.54 13.91
C ILE A 153 -2.43 14.07 14.60
N LYS A 154 -2.05 15.31 14.28
CA LYS A 154 -0.73 15.87 14.61
C LYS A 154 0.38 14.97 14.05
N ASP A 155 1.18 14.34 14.92
CA ASP A 155 2.31 13.49 14.56
C ASP A 155 2.04 11.99 14.85
N GLU A 156 0.79 11.64 15.18
CA GLU A 156 0.38 10.29 15.58
C GLU A 156 -0.58 9.67 14.57
N TRP A 157 -0.41 8.37 14.31
CA TRP A 157 -1.26 7.61 13.40
C TRP A 157 -2.32 6.84 14.17
N TYR A 158 -3.52 6.78 13.60
CA TYR A 158 -4.69 6.12 14.17
C TYR A 158 -5.40 5.29 13.12
N LEU A 159 -6.05 4.20 13.55
CA LEU A 159 -6.77 3.27 12.69
C LEU A 159 -8.27 3.44 12.86
N LEU A 160 -9.01 3.38 11.76
CA LEU A 160 -10.47 3.37 11.80
C LEU A 160 -11.03 2.53 10.66
N ASP A 161 -12.22 1.99 10.86
CA ASP A 161 -12.98 1.29 9.83
C ASP A 161 -14.43 1.82 9.78
N ALA A 162 -14.73 2.59 8.74
CA ALA A 162 -16.07 3.10 8.49
C ALA A 162 -17.04 2.04 7.96
N THR A 163 -16.53 0.94 7.40
CA THR A 163 -17.35 -0.20 6.95
C THR A 163 -17.90 -0.95 8.15
N TRP A 164 -17.04 -1.33 9.10
CA TRP A 164 -17.46 -2.08 10.29
C TRP A 164 -18.10 -1.21 11.37
N GLY A 165 -17.82 0.10 11.37
CA GLY A 165 -18.60 1.07 12.15
C GLY A 165 -19.97 1.43 11.55
N SER A 166 -20.23 1.01 10.30
CA SER A 166 -21.56 1.12 9.69
C SER A 166 -22.45 -0.01 10.18
N SER A 167 -23.64 0.35 10.63
CA SER A 167 -24.68 -0.53 11.14
C SER A 167 -25.29 -1.50 10.12
N THR A 168 -24.88 -1.42 8.85
CA THR A 168 -25.51 -2.15 7.74
C THR A 168 -24.95 -3.57 7.54
N LEU A 169 -24.15 -4.06 8.50
CA LEU A 169 -23.58 -5.41 8.47
C LEU A 169 -24.59 -6.52 8.86
N SER A 170 -25.81 -6.19 9.28
CA SER A 170 -26.87 -7.18 9.52
C SER A 170 -27.56 -7.58 8.21
N LYS A 171 -27.49 -8.87 7.85
CA LYS A 171 -28.23 -9.49 6.72
C LYS A 171 -29.75 -9.49 6.91
N GLN A 172 -30.26 -9.16 8.09
CA GLN A 172 -31.68 -9.24 8.40
C GLN A 172 -32.33 -7.88 8.19
N ASN A 173 -33.34 -7.90 7.32
CA ASN A 173 -34.15 -6.86 6.68
C ASN A 173 -34.67 -5.65 7.48
N ASP A 174 -34.10 -5.33 8.63
CA ASP A 174 -34.41 -4.12 9.37
C ASP A 174 -33.16 -3.22 9.33
N PHE A 175 -33.25 -2.13 8.58
CA PHE A 175 -32.29 -1.02 8.61
C PHE A 175 -32.34 -0.34 9.99
N VAL A 176 -31.87 -1.01 11.03
CA VAL A 176 -31.63 -0.39 12.33
C VAL A 176 -30.19 0.11 12.32
N GLN A 177 -30.04 1.41 12.12
CA GLN A 177 -28.74 2.04 12.12
C GLN A 177 -28.19 2.19 13.55
N ILE A 178 -27.52 1.14 14.04
CA ILE A 178 -26.70 1.20 15.25
C ILE A 178 -25.27 1.55 14.83
N THR A 179 -24.96 2.85 14.79
CA THR A 179 -23.57 3.29 14.70
C THR A 179 -22.90 3.03 16.04
N ASN A 180 -21.78 2.29 16.06
CA ASN A 180 -20.92 2.19 17.24
C ASN A 180 -19.59 2.88 16.97
N ASP A 181 -19.02 3.47 18.01
CA ASP A 181 -17.70 4.10 17.95
C ASP A 181 -16.56 3.08 18.10
N ASP A 182 -16.90 1.79 18.12
CA ASP A 182 -15.97 0.66 18.34
C ASP A 182 -14.84 0.61 17.30
N TYR A 183 -15.09 1.10 16.09
CA TYR A 183 -14.11 1.18 14.99
C TYR A 183 -13.65 2.60 14.66
N PHE A 184 -13.95 3.58 15.53
CA PHE A 184 -13.46 4.96 15.40
C PHE A 184 -12.20 5.15 16.22
N LEU A 185 -11.06 5.39 15.55
CA LEU A 185 -9.74 5.56 16.21
C LEU A 185 -9.44 4.42 17.18
N ILE A 186 -9.76 3.20 16.77
CA ILE A 186 -9.61 1.98 17.57
C ILE A 186 -8.14 1.74 17.89
N ARG A 187 -7.88 1.27 19.11
CA ARG A 187 -6.52 0.95 19.55
C ARG A 187 -5.91 -0.14 18.65
N PRO A 188 -4.65 0.03 18.20
CA PRO A 188 -4.00 -0.93 17.32
C PRO A 188 -3.99 -2.37 17.86
N ASP A 189 -3.73 -2.56 19.16
CA ASP A 189 -3.69 -3.87 19.82
C ASP A 189 -5.05 -4.58 19.89
N GLN A 190 -6.13 -3.82 19.83
CA GLN A 190 -7.49 -4.34 19.72
C GLN A 190 -7.85 -4.63 18.26
N PHE A 191 -7.45 -3.75 17.35
CA PHE A 191 -7.81 -3.84 15.94
C PHE A 191 -7.18 -5.06 15.25
N VAL A 192 -5.94 -5.40 15.56
CA VAL A 192 -5.26 -6.59 15.01
C VAL A 192 -5.90 -7.93 15.37
N ARG A 193 -6.89 -7.95 16.28
CA ARG A 193 -7.68 -9.15 16.59
C ARG A 193 -8.58 -9.57 15.44
N THR A 194 -9.04 -8.60 14.65
CA THR A 194 -9.94 -8.82 13.53
C THR A 194 -9.41 -8.27 12.21
N HIS A 195 -8.42 -7.37 12.22
CA HIS A 195 -7.87 -6.68 11.04
C HIS A 195 -6.34 -6.74 10.99
N LEU A 196 -5.80 -7.50 10.05
CA LEU A 196 -4.37 -7.56 9.79
C LEU A 196 -4.00 -6.76 8.54
N PRO A 197 -3.36 -5.59 8.65
CA PRO A 197 -2.77 -4.90 7.50
C PRO A 197 -1.84 -5.80 6.68
N GLY A 198 -1.92 -5.72 5.35
CA GLY A 198 -1.00 -6.42 4.47
C GLY A 198 0.45 -5.95 4.65
N ASN A 199 0.65 -4.63 4.78
CA ASN A 199 1.94 -4.05 5.14
C ASN A 199 2.03 -3.85 6.67
N PRO A 200 2.97 -4.51 7.37
CA PRO A 200 3.03 -4.54 8.84
C PRO A 200 3.24 -3.16 9.48
N MET A 201 3.75 -2.16 8.76
CA MET A 201 3.90 -0.80 9.30
C MET A 201 2.56 -0.18 9.71
N TRP A 202 1.48 -0.55 9.02
CA TRP A 202 0.12 -0.08 9.31
C TRP A 202 -0.54 -0.79 10.49
N GLN A 203 0.14 -1.76 11.12
CA GLN A 203 -0.33 -2.31 12.39
C GLN A 203 -0.17 -1.31 13.53
N LEU A 204 0.72 -0.31 13.39
CA LEU A 204 1.03 0.66 14.44
C LEU A 204 1.45 0.01 15.78
N LEU A 205 2.10 -1.16 15.69
CA LEU A 205 2.62 -1.93 16.81
C LEU A 205 4.14 -2.06 16.70
N SER A 206 4.85 -1.95 17.82
CA SER A 206 6.30 -2.22 17.90
C SER A 206 6.66 -3.72 17.80
N ARG A 207 5.64 -4.57 17.91
CA ARG A 207 5.67 -5.98 17.55
C ARG A 207 4.49 -6.32 16.66
N PRO A 208 4.68 -6.30 15.33
CA PRO A 208 3.66 -6.74 14.40
C PRO A 208 3.23 -8.17 14.70
N VAL A 209 1.92 -8.39 14.75
CA VAL A 209 1.30 -9.71 14.67
C VAL A 209 1.62 -10.27 13.29
N SER A 210 2.15 -11.48 13.21
CA SER A 210 2.41 -12.17 11.96
C SER A 210 1.12 -12.73 11.34
N ALA A 211 1.11 -12.96 10.02
CA ALA A 211 -0.01 -13.62 9.36
C ALA A 211 -0.32 -15.00 9.98
N ARG A 212 0.70 -15.76 10.40
CA ARG A 212 0.48 -17.06 11.06
C ARG A 212 -0.27 -16.91 12.39
N GLU A 213 0.12 -15.96 13.23
CA GLU A 213 -0.55 -15.69 14.51
C GLU A 213 -1.99 -15.20 14.27
N PHE A 214 -2.19 -14.36 13.25
CA PHE A 214 -3.51 -13.85 12.92
C PHE A 214 -4.45 -14.94 12.35
N MET A 215 -3.96 -15.84 11.49
CA MET A 215 -4.77 -16.92 10.92
C MET A 215 -4.97 -18.08 11.90
N GLY A 216 -4.11 -18.20 12.91
CA GLY A 216 -4.19 -19.22 13.94
C GLY A 216 -5.39 -19.05 14.88
N SER A 217 -5.67 -20.13 15.62
CA SER A 217 -6.63 -20.15 16.73
C SER A 217 -6.02 -19.71 18.06
N ASP A 218 -4.71 -19.50 18.10
CA ASP A 218 -3.98 -19.15 19.31
C ASP A 218 -4.29 -17.72 19.75
N ALA A 219 -4.13 -17.45 21.05
CA ALA A 219 -4.24 -16.10 21.56
C ALA A 219 -3.17 -15.22 20.92
N LEU A 220 -3.56 -14.03 20.47
CA LEU A 220 -2.59 -13.07 19.96
C LEU A 220 -1.56 -12.74 21.06
N PRO A 221 -0.27 -12.63 20.72
CA PRO A 221 0.76 -12.43 21.72
C PRO A 221 0.68 -11.03 22.32
N ASP A 222 1.22 -10.87 23.53
CA ASP A 222 1.15 -9.62 24.27
C ASP A 222 1.75 -8.44 23.44
N PRO A 223 0.97 -7.39 23.16
CA PRO A 223 1.46 -6.20 22.44
C PRO A 223 2.55 -5.45 23.21
N ALA A 224 2.71 -5.68 24.53
CA ALA A 224 3.76 -5.07 25.34
C ALA A 224 5.17 -5.64 25.07
N ILE A 225 5.28 -6.76 24.34
CA ILE A 225 6.58 -7.30 23.93
C ILE A 225 7.08 -6.43 22.78
N ASP A 226 8.11 -5.62 23.04
CA ASP A 226 8.76 -4.80 22.02
C ASP A 226 9.78 -5.63 21.22
N THR A 227 9.56 -5.76 19.91
CA THR A 227 10.52 -6.41 18.99
C THR A 227 11.42 -5.42 18.25
N SER A 228 11.45 -4.15 18.68
CA SER A 228 12.18 -3.06 18.03
C SER A 228 11.76 -2.76 16.59
N PHE A 229 10.54 -3.18 16.18
CA PHE A 229 10.00 -2.77 14.88
C PHE A 229 9.57 -1.31 14.95
N MET A 230 10.32 -0.46 14.28
CA MET A 230 10.09 0.98 14.25
C MET A 230 9.08 1.32 13.15
N PHE A 231 7.79 1.05 13.40
CA PHE A 231 6.74 1.33 12.43
C PHE A 231 6.69 2.82 12.04
N ARG A 232 7.03 3.73 12.97
CA ARG A 232 7.10 5.18 12.71
C ARG A 232 8.14 5.51 11.64
N ASP A 233 9.38 5.07 11.83
CA ASP A 233 10.48 5.27 10.87
C ASP A 233 10.14 4.64 9.50
N THR A 234 9.44 3.50 9.53
CA THR A 234 9.00 2.81 8.30
C THR A 234 7.93 3.63 7.55
N ILE A 235 6.99 4.23 8.27
CA ILE A 235 5.98 5.13 7.70
C ILE A 235 6.62 6.43 7.20
N GLU A 236 7.56 7.01 7.94
CA GLU A 236 8.29 8.21 7.51
C GLU A 236 9.06 7.96 6.20
N ARG A 237 9.78 6.83 6.13
CA ARG A 237 10.42 6.38 4.90
C ARG A 237 9.41 6.19 3.78
N TYR A 238 8.26 5.57 4.05
CA TYR A 238 7.21 5.41 3.04
C TYR A 238 6.78 6.78 2.47
N PHE A 239 6.57 7.78 3.32
CA PHE A 239 6.19 9.12 2.87
C PHE A 239 7.34 9.91 2.21
N SER A 240 8.60 9.53 2.38
CA SER A 240 9.72 10.14 1.64
C SER A 240 9.83 9.65 0.19
N LEU A 241 9.16 8.55 -0.17
CA LEU A 241 9.19 7.97 -1.52
C LEU A 241 8.23 8.70 -2.47
N SER A 242 8.54 8.68 -3.77
CA SER A 242 7.62 9.11 -4.83
C SER A 242 6.36 8.22 -4.87
N LEU A 243 5.23 8.74 -5.38
CA LEU A 243 3.98 7.98 -5.44
C LEU A 243 4.11 6.62 -6.15
N PRO A 244 4.77 6.50 -7.31
CA PRO A 244 4.99 5.20 -7.94
C PRO A 244 5.82 4.25 -7.07
N ARG A 245 6.87 4.77 -6.42
CA ARG A 245 7.73 3.95 -5.56
C ARG A 245 7.01 3.50 -4.28
N ARG A 246 6.12 4.32 -3.72
CA ARG A 246 5.25 3.95 -2.59
C ARG A 246 4.36 2.76 -2.91
N LYS A 247 3.74 2.75 -4.11
CA LYS A 247 2.90 1.63 -4.56
C LYS A 247 3.69 0.32 -4.58
N LEU A 248 4.87 0.33 -5.21
CA LEU A 248 5.74 -0.85 -5.24
C LEU A 248 6.18 -1.25 -3.83
N TYR A 249 6.64 -0.28 -3.02
CA TYR A 249 7.11 -0.54 -1.65
C TYR A 249 6.02 -1.20 -0.80
N ASN A 250 4.77 -0.76 -0.93
CA ASN A 250 3.66 -1.37 -0.21
C ASN A 250 3.47 -2.86 -0.59
N GLN A 251 3.59 -3.20 -1.88
CA GLN A 251 3.48 -4.60 -2.32
C GLN A 251 4.71 -5.44 -1.92
N GLU A 252 5.91 -4.86 -1.94
CA GLU A 252 7.13 -5.53 -1.45
C GLU A 252 7.01 -5.89 0.02
N MET A 253 6.55 -4.95 0.85
CA MET A 253 6.33 -5.17 2.28
C MET A 253 5.21 -6.18 2.52
N THR A 254 4.13 -6.12 1.73
CA THR A 254 3.00 -7.05 1.84
C THR A 254 3.41 -8.49 1.51
N TYR A 255 4.11 -8.69 0.39
CA TYR A 255 4.62 -10.00 0.00
C TYR A 255 5.65 -10.55 0.99
N HIS A 256 6.59 -9.72 1.47
CA HIS A 256 7.57 -10.15 2.45
C HIS A 256 6.92 -10.57 3.78
N PHE A 257 5.88 -9.86 4.19
CA PHE A 257 5.16 -10.14 5.42
C PHE A 257 4.29 -11.40 5.34
N TYR A 258 3.65 -11.65 4.19
CA TYR A 258 2.84 -12.85 3.98
C TYR A 258 2.91 -13.31 2.50
N PRO A 259 3.82 -14.25 2.16
CA PRO A 259 4.10 -14.61 0.77
C PRO A 259 3.10 -15.63 0.21
N THR A 260 1.82 -15.23 0.10
CA THR A 260 0.80 -16.01 -0.61
C THR A 260 0.99 -15.91 -2.12
N ARG A 261 0.32 -16.78 -2.87
CA ARG A 261 0.33 -16.74 -4.34
C ARG A 261 -0.20 -15.40 -4.83
N GLU A 262 -1.30 -14.93 -4.24
CA GLU A 262 -1.98 -13.69 -4.63
C GLU A 262 -1.07 -12.48 -4.35
N ASN A 263 -0.41 -12.43 -3.20
CA ASN A 263 0.55 -11.36 -2.90
C ASN A 263 1.78 -11.41 -3.83
N SER A 264 2.23 -12.61 -4.22
CA SER A 264 3.28 -12.79 -5.22
C SER A 264 2.86 -12.20 -6.57
N GLU A 265 1.65 -12.50 -7.01
CA GLU A 265 1.11 -11.99 -8.28
C GLU A 265 0.95 -10.45 -8.25
N GLN A 266 0.41 -9.90 -7.15
CA GLN A 266 0.29 -8.44 -6.96
C GLN A 266 1.66 -7.73 -6.96
N LEU A 267 2.68 -8.33 -6.34
CA LEU A 267 4.04 -7.81 -6.40
C LEU A 267 4.59 -7.84 -7.84
N GLY A 268 4.35 -8.92 -8.58
CA GLY A 268 4.74 -9.03 -9.98
C GLY A 268 4.17 -7.90 -10.85
N HIS A 269 2.88 -7.61 -10.69
CA HIS A 269 2.23 -6.48 -11.37
C HIS A 269 2.80 -5.12 -10.95
N ALA A 270 3.02 -4.90 -9.65
CA ALA A 270 3.57 -3.62 -9.18
C ALA A 270 5.02 -3.39 -9.64
N LEU A 271 5.81 -4.45 -9.79
CA LEU A 271 7.19 -4.36 -10.30
C LEU A 271 7.21 -3.90 -11.75
N ILE A 272 6.39 -4.49 -12.61
CA ILE A 272 6.34 -4.14 -14.03
C ILE A 272 5.71 -2.76 -14.27
N ASP A 273 4.72 -2.36 -13.46
CA ASP A 273 4.18 -1.00 -13.49
C ASP A 273 5.22 0.05 -13.09
N TYR A 274 6.06 -0.26 -12.09
CA TYR A 274 7.14 0.62 -11.68
C TYR A 274 8.25 0.69 -12.74
N ALA A 275 8.57 -0.44 -13.40
CA ALA A 275 9.47 -0.47 -14.54
C ALA A 275 8.97 0.45 -15.68
N GLY A 276 7.66 0.45 -15.96
CA GLY A 276 7.05 1.40 -16.90
C GLY A 276 7.24 2.86 -16.49
N THR A 277 7.06 3.18 -15.20
CA THR A 277 7.32 4.54 -14.69
C THR A 277 8.78 4.98 -14.85
N LEU A 278 9.72 4.07 -14.63
CA LEU A 278 11.14 4.34 -14.85
C LEU A 278 11.43 4.56 -16.34
N SER A 279 10.78 3.82 -17.22
CA SER A 279 10.86 4.03 -18.67
C SER A 279 10.35 5.41 -19.08
N ASP A 280 9.21 5.86 -18.54
CA ASP A 280 8.70 7.22 -18.80
C ASP A 280 9.68 8.30 -18.30
N THR A 281 10.38 8.02 -17.19
CA THR A 281 11.41 8.93 -16.65
C THR A 281 12.63 8.97 -17.57
N LEU A 282 13.02 7.83 -18.14
CA LEU A 282 14.15 7.69 -19.06
C LEU A 282 13.95 8.51 -20.35
N GLU A 283 12.72 8.60 -20.86
CA GLU A 283 12.41 9.43 -22.05
C GLU A 283 12.74 10.93 -21.87
N GLY A 284 12.82 11.39 -20.62
CA GLY A 284 13.18 12.77 -20.29
C GLY A 284 14.69 13.03 -20.15
N VAL A 285 15.54 12.02 -20.27
CA VAL A 285 17.00 12.15 -20.11
C VAL A 285 17.63 12.49 -21.46
N ASP A 286 18.48 13.52 -21.49
CA ASP A 286 19.25 13.88 -22.68
C ASP A 286 20.35 12.82 -22.96
N PRO A 287 20.30 12.13 -24.12
CA PRO A 287 21.26 11.06 -24.42
C PRO A 287 22.72 11.51 -24.47
N ASP A 288 22.98 12.75 -24.91
CA ASP A 288 24.35 13.24 -25.13
C ASP A 288 25.04 13.63 -23.82
N SER A 289 24.27 13.97 -22.78
CA SER A 289 24.81 14.45 -21.50
C SER A 289 24.43 13.58 -20.29
N GLY A 290 23.54 12.61 -20.46
CA GLY A 290 22.92 11.84 -19.38
C GLY A 290 23.12 10.32 -19.48
N TRP A 291 24.03 9.83 -20.32
CA TRP A 291 24.14 8.40 -20.63
C TRP A 291 24.35 7.50 -19.38
N GLN A 292 25.12 7.92 -18.37
CA GLN A 292 25.28 7.13 -17.14
C GLN A 292 23.98 7.02 -16.35
N THR A 293 23.17 8.09 -16.35
CA THR A 293 21.84 8.06 -15.73
C THR A 293 20.93 7.12 -16.49
N MET A 294 21.01 7.11 -17.82
CA MET A 294 20.27 6.17 -18.66
C MET A 294 20.67 4.73 -18.35
N ALA A 295 21.96 4.43 -18.22
CA ALA A 295 22.46 3.10 -17.90
C ALA A 295 21.89 2.58 -16.57
N VAL A 296 21.95 3.40 -15.53
CA VAL A 296 21.43 3.04 -14.20
C VAL A 296 19.92 2.81 -14.25
N LEU A 297 19.15 3.71 -14.87
CA LEU A 297 17.70 3.55 -14.99
C LEU A 297 17.34 2.29 -15.80
N GLN A 298 18.10 2.01 -16.86
CA GLN A 298 17.86 0.87 -17.73
C GLN A 298 18.12 -0.45 -17.01
N GLU A 299 19.18 -0.54 -16.22
CA GLU A 299 19.45 -1.68 -15.32
C GLU A 299 18.35 -1.88 -14.28
N GLU A 300 17.82 -0.79 -13.69
CA GLU A 300 16.71 -0.88 -12.74
C GLU A 300 15.44 -1.41 -13.42
N ILE A 301 15.11 -0.92 -14.62
CA ILE A 301 13.99 -1.43 -15.43
C ILE A 301 14.15 -2.93 -15.68
N ILE A 302 15.31 -3.36 -16.18
CA ILE A 302 15.63 -4.77 -16.47
C ILE A 302 15.45 -5.62 -15.20
N ARG A 303 15.99 -5.19 -14.07
CA ARG A 303 15.88 -5.89 -12.78
C ARG A 303 14.43 -6.06 -12.34
N HIS A 304 13.62 -5.02 -12.47
CA HIS A 304 12.19 -5.07 -12.14
C HIS A 304 11.42 -5.99 -13.09
N CYS A 305 11.72 -5.97 -14.39
CA CYS A 305 11.14 -6.87 -15.38
C CYS A 305 11.48 -8.35 -15.11
N HIS A 306 12.74 -8.67 -14.80
CA HIS A 306 13.13 -10.04 -14.41
C HIS A 306 12.34 -10.52 -13.18
N ARG A 307 12.30 -9.69 -12.13
CA ARG A 307 11.60 -10.05 -10.90
C ARG A 307 10.10 -10.19 -11.15
N ALA A 308 9.50 -9.31 -11.95
CA ALA A 308 8.10 -9.44 -12.36
C ALA A 308 7.84 -10.75 -13.12
N ARG A 309 8.66 -11.09 -14.13
CA ARG A 309 8.55 -12.32 -14.91
C ARG A 309 8.68 -13.60 -14.08
N SER A 310 9.40 -13.53 -12.95
CA SER A 310 9.52 -14.66 -12.01
C SER A 310 8.26 -14.89 -11.15
N LEU A 311 7.36 -13.90 -11.08
CA LEU A 311 6.17 -13.92 -10.23
C LEU A 311 4.87 -14.00 -11.04
N VAL A 312 4.83 -13.41 -12.24
CA VAL A 312 3.65 -13.35 -13.11
C VAL A 312 4.00 -13.52 -14.59
N SER A 313 3.02 -13.97 -15.37
CA SER A 313 3.10 -13.89 -16.82
C SER A 313 2.91 -12.45 -17.28
N LEU A 314 3.87 -11.95 -18.06
CA LEU A 314 3.82 -10.59 -18.60
C LEU A 314 2.87 -10.51 -19.80
N TYR A 315 2.06 -9.46 -19.85
CA TYR A 315 1.26 -9.10 -21.03
C TYR A 315 2.17 -8.73 -22.22
N PRO A 316 1.68 -8.79 -23.47
CA PRO A 316 2.47 -8.47 -24.65
C PRO A 316 3.23 -7.14 -24.55
N TRP A 317 2.57 -6.05 -24.16
CA TRP A 317 3.22 -4.73 -24.04
C TRP A 317 4.29 -4.69 -22.93
N GLN A 318 4.13 -5.51 -21.87
CA GLN A 318 5.12 -5.62 -20.79
C GLN A 318 6.35 -6.40 -21.24
N GLN A 319 6.16 -7.40 -22.11
CA GLN A 319 7.28 -8.09 -22.76
C GLN A 319 8.02 -7.15 -23.71
N GLU A 320 7.28 -6.31 -24.46
CA GLU A 320 7.89 -5.30 -25.33
C GLU A 320 8.71 -4.26 -24.54
N LEU A 321 8.20 -3.78 -23.39
CA LEU A 321 8.97 -2.95 -22.46
C LEU A 321 10.28 -3.62 -22.04
N PHE A 322 10.22 -4.89 -21.65
CA PHE A 322 11.39 -5.63 -21.20
C PHE A 322 12.41 -5.85 -22.32
N VAL A 323 11.95 -6.28 -23.50
CA VAL A 323 12.81 -6.45 -24.68
C VAL A 323 13.45 -5.12 -25.08
N GLY A 324 12.69 -4.03 -25.11
CA GLY A 324 13.20 -2.70 -25.40
C GLY A 324 14.29 -2.29 -24.40
N ALA A 325 14.07 -2.57 -23.12
CA ALA A 325 15.04 -2.29 -22.08
C ALA A 325 16.37 -3.03 -22.25
N LEU A 326 16.32 -4.33 -22.55
CA LEU A 326 17.50 -5.16 -22.81
C LEU A 326 18.30 -4.66 -24.02
N ILE A 327 17.60 -4.37 -25.12
CA ILE A 327 18.23 -3.87 -26.35
C ILE A 327 18.85 -2.49 -26.10
N ASN A 328 18.13 -1.58 -25.45
CA ASN A 328 18.64 -0.24 -25.18
C ASN A 328 19.88 -0.28 -24.28
N GLN A 329 19.92 -1.15 -23.26
CA GLN A 329 21.12 -1.33 -22.44
C GLN A 329 22.30 -1.85 -23.26
N ALA A 330 22.06 -2.86 -24.10
CA ALA A 330 23.08 -3.40 -25.00
C ALA A 330 23.66 -2.32 -25.92
N VAL A 331 22.81 -1.49 -26.52
CA VAL A 331 23.22 -0.38 -27.39
C VAL A 331 24.00 0.69 -26.62
N LEU A 332 23.54 1.03 -25.41
CA LEU A 332 24.18 2.04 -24.58
C LEU A 332 25.60 1.62 -24.19
N LEU A 333 25.75 0.38 -23.71
CA LEU A 333 27.04 -0.21 -23.37
C LEU A 333 27.95 -0.25 -24.60
N TYR A 334 27.44 -0.72 -25.74
CA TYR A 334 28.20 -0.78 -27.00
C TYR A 334 28.75 0.60 -27.42
N ASN A 335 27.98 1.67 -27.25
CA ASN A 335 28.39 3.01 -27.66
C ASN A 335 29.41 3.67 -26.71
N HIS A 336 29.54 3.19 -25.46
CA HIS A 336 30.38 3.81 -24.43
C HIS A 336 31.47 2.87 -23.88
N GLN A 337 31.75 1.75 -24.56
CA GLN A 337 32.75 0.76 -24.11
C GLN A 337 34.15 1.34 -23.91
N GLU A 338 34.50 2.42 -24.63
CA GLU A 338 35.81 3.08 -24.55
C GLU A 338 35.91 4.11 -23.41
N GLU A 339 34.79 4.50 -22.79
CA GLU A 339 34.74 5.50 -21.72
C GLU A 339 34.82 4.90 -20.30
N GLU A 340 34.49 3.61 -20.15
CA GLU A 340 34.61 2.90 -18.88
C GLU A 340 35.95 2.15 -18.78
N ASP A 341 36.61 2.23 -17.63
CA ASP A 341 37.88 1.54 -17.31
C ASP A 341 37.65 0.01 -17.07
N THR A 342 36.67 -0.56 -17.77
CA THR A 342 36.23 -1.96 -17.72
C THR A 342 36.85 -2.77 -18.85
N ASP A 343 37.11 -4.05 -18.58
CA ASP A 343 37.66 -4.96 -19.59
C ASP A 343 36.67 -5.17 -20.74
N ILE A 344 37.05 -4.75 -21.96
CA ILE A 344 36.24 -4.80 -23.18
C ILE A 344 35.63 -6.20 -23.41
N ILE A 345 36.37 -7.26 -23.10
CA ILE A 345 35.89 -8.65 -23.25
C ILE A 345 34.69 -8.91 -22.32
N THR A 346 34.73 -8.35 -21.11
CA THR A 346 33.65 -8.49 -20.12
C THR A 346 32.40 -7.71 -20.55
N THR A 347 32.59 -6.56 -21.19
CA THR A 347 31.49 -5.71 -21.69
C THR A 347 30.81 -6.35 -22.91
N ASP A 348 31.56 -6.95 -23.83
CA ASP A 348 31.00 -7.66 -24.98
C ASP A 348 30.16 -8.88 -24.56
N ASP A 349 30.64 -9.68 -23.60
CA ASP A 349 29.88 -10.82 -23.07
C ASP A 349 28.54 -10.38 -22.44
N LEU A 350 28.55 -9.24 -21.73
CA LEU A 350 27.33 -8.66 -21.15
C LEU A 350 26.34 -8.23 -22.24
N ILE A 351 26.82 -7.53 -23.28
CA ILE A 351 25.98 -7.08 -24.40
C ILE A 351 25.39 -8.28 -25.14
N VAL A 352 26.19 -9.31 -25.42
CA VAL A 352 25.71 -10.54 -26.06
C VAL A 352 24.62 -11.20 -25.22
N GLY A 353 24.83 -11.33 -23.89
CA GLY A 353 23.85 -11.90 -22.99
C GLY A 353 22.50 -11.15 -23.00
N LEU A 354 22.53 -9.82 -22.99
CA LEU A 354 21.32 -8.97 -23.08
C LEU A 354 20.56 -9.19 -24.39
N LEU A 355 21.28 -9.23 -25.52
CA LEU A 355 20.68 -9.41 -26.84
C LEU A 355 20.13 -10.83 -27.06
N GLU A 356 20.82 -11.85 -26.56
CA GLU A 356 20.35 -13.24 -26.61
C GLU A 356 19.10 -13.44 -25.75
N GLU A 357 19.04 -12.85 -24.56
CA GLU A 357 17.82 -12.87 -23.76
C GLU A 357 16.66 -12.15 -24.46
N ALA A 358 16.91 -10.99 -25.07
CA ALA A 358 15.89 -10.29 -25.85
C ALA A 358 15.35 -11.18 -26.99
N GLN A 359 16.23 -11.92 -27.69
CA GLN A 359 15.82 -12.88 -28.72
C GLN A 359 14.98 -14.03 -28.17
N ASP A 360 15.30 -14.57 -26.99
CA ASP A 360 14.52 -15.64 -26.36
C ASP A 360 13.09 -15.19 -26.01
N ILE A 361 12.94 -13.99 -25.44
CA ILE A 361 11.63 -13.40 -25.16
C ILE A 361 10.85 -13.19 -26.47
N LEU A 362 11.51 -12.65 -27.49
CA LEU A 362 10.92 -12.40 -28.82
C LEU A 362 10.51 -13.68 -29.55
N ALA A 363 11.19 -14.81 -29.31
CA ALA A 363 10.85 -16.09 -29.95
C ALA A 363 9.47 -16.61 -29.51
N ASN A 364 9.07 -16.28 -28.28
CA ASN A 364 7.80 -16.68 -27.68
C ASN A 364 6.73 -15.57 -27.73
N GLY A 365 7.10 -14.38 -28.21
CA GLY A 365 6.23 -13.20 -28.29
C GLY A 365 5.35 -13.15 -29.56
N PRO A 366 4.31 -12.29 -29.58
CA PRO A 366 3.44 -12.12 -30.74
C PRO A 366 4.18 -11.55 -31.95
N ASP A 367 3.62 -11.71 -33.16
CA ASP A 367 4.17 -11.08 -34.37
C ASP A 367 3.73 -9.60 -34.50
N SER A 368 4.21 -8.76 -33.59
CA SER A 368 4.01 -7.31 -33.62
C SER A 368 5.04 -6.61 -34.50
N TYR A 369 4.73 -5.37 -34.93
CA TYR A 369 5.70 -4.54 -35.65
C TYR A 369 6.97 -4.32 -34.82
N PHE A 370 6.80 -4.00 -33.53
CA PHE A 370 7.90 -3.87 -32.58
C PHE A 370 8.77 -5.13 -32.54
N ASN A 371 8.17 -6.30 -32.35
CA ASN A 371 8.91 -7.56 -32.25
C ASN A 371 9.70 -7.89 -33.53
N ARG A 372 9.19 -7.56 -34.73
CA ARG A 372 9.96 -7.73 -35.97
C ARG A 372 11.18 -6.82 -36.03
N MET A 373 11.03 -5.55 -35.66
CA MET A 373 12.15 -4.59 -35.64
C MET A 373 13.18 -4.97 -34.58
N ALA A 374 12.73 -5.35 -33.38
CA ALA A 374 13.59 -5.78 -32.28
C ALA A 374 14.43 -7.02 -32.64
N ARG A 375 13.82 -8.03 -33.31
CA ARG A 375 14.57 -9.21 -33.81
C ARG A 375 15.65 -8.83 -34.81
N GLN A 376 15.34 -7.92 -35.74
CA GLN A 376 16.31 -7.44 -36.72
C GLN A 376 17.46 -6.69 -36.02
N GLN A 377 17.14 -5.82 -35.06
CA GLN A 377 18.13 -5.07 -34.30
C GLN A 377 19.08 -5.99 -33.52
N CYS A 378 18.54 -6.97 -32.77
CA CYS A 378 19.37 -7.93 -32.04
C CYS A 378 20.32 -8.69 -32.98
N THR A 379 19.80 -9.15 -34.13
CA THR A 379 20.59 -9.89 -35.13
C THR A 379 21.73 -9.04 -35.67
N SER A 380 21.47 -7.75 -35.96
CA SER A 380 22.49 -6.83 -36.47
C SER A 380 23.61 -6.58 -35.45
N TYR A 381 23.27 -6.26 -34.19
CA TYR A 381 24.28 -5.99 -33.16
C TYR A 381 25.11 -7.24 -32.84
N LEU A 382 24.48 -8.42 -32.72
CA LEU A 382 25.21 -9.68 -32.51
C LEU A 382 26.18 -10.01 -33.64
N ALA A 383 25.85 -9.64 -34.89
CA ALA A 383 26.75 -9.83 -36.03
C ALA A 383 27.98 -8.92 -35.93
N VAL A 384 27.77 -7.63 -35.62
CA VAL A 384 28.85 -6.63 -35.49
C VAL A 384 29.83 -7.02 -34.36
N ILE A 385 29.32 -7.40 -33.18
CA ILE A 385 30.16 -7.78 -32.05
C ILE A 385 31.01 -9.02 -32.38
N LYS A 386 30.42 -10.01 -33.07
CA LYS A 386 31.14 -11.22 -33.52
C LYS A 386 32.21 -10.93 -34.56
N GLU A 387 32.05 -9.90 -35.38
CA GLU A 387 33.06 -9.46 -36.35
C GLU A 387 34.24 -8.75 -35.65
N ASN A 388 33.96 -7.91 -34.65
CA ASN A 388 34.99 -7.18 -33.89
C ASN A 388 35.83 -8.09 -32.97
N ALA A 389 35.30 -9.25 -32.56
CA ALA A 389 36.02 -10.23 -31.75
C ALA A 389 37.00 -11.13 -32.53
N ARG A 390 37.13 -10.96 -33.86
CA ARG A 390 38.05 -11.71 -34.74
C ARG A 390 39.26 -10.87 -35.10
#